data_AF-A0A950VPR6-F1
#
_entry.id   AF-A0A950VPR6-F1
#
_cell.length_a   1.000
_cell.length_b   1.000
_cell.length_c   1.000
_cell.angle_alpha   90.00
_cell.angle_beta   90.00
_cell.angle_gamma   90.00
#
_symmetry.space_group_name_H-M   'P 1'
#
loop_
_entity.id
_entity.type
_entity.pdbx_description
1 polymer ?
#
loop_
_entity_poly.entity_id
_entity_poly.type
_entity_poly.pdbx_seq_one_letter_code
_entity_poly.pdbx_strand_id
1 'polypeptide(L)'
;MVSGPVVASRHVARFYESDTSLVDNVADFIGGALHRADAGVVIATPEHRAALADELQGHGLNLAQAEADGRFLAVDAQQTLGRLMRDGAPAFDLVSDVLGTVLDSASHG
;
A
#
# COMPACT_ATOMS: atom_id res chain seq x y z
N MET A 1 5.81 29.28 12.36
CA MET A 1 5.92 28.15 11.42
C MET A 1 6.60 27.02 12.18
N VAL A 2 5.83 26.04 12.69
CA VAL A 2 6.41 24.90 13.41
C VAL A 2 6.71 23.81 12.38
N SER A 3 7.98 23.65 12.03
CA SER A 3 8.42 22.45 11.33
C SER A 3 8.41 21.31 12.34
N GLY A 4 7.43 20.41 12.22
CA GLY A 4 7.46 19.14 12.91
C GLY A 4 8.66 18.29 12.48
N PRO A 5 8.95 17.18 13.18
CA PRO A 5 10.05 16.31 12.82
C PRO A 5 9.87 15.80 11.38
N VAL A 6 10.89 16.00 10.54
CA VAL A 6 10.94 15.40 9.21
C VAL A 6 11.24 13.92 9.40
N VAL A 7 10.21 13.09 9.31
CA VAL A 7 10.36 11.63 9.33
C VAL A 7 11.09 11.24 8.05
N ALA A 8 12.23 10.55 8.17
CA ALA A 8 12.98 10.10 7.01
C ALA A 8 12.13 9.12 6.18
N SER A 9 11.78 9.52 4.96
CA SER A 9 11.01 8.72 4.02
C SER A 9 11.94 8.17 2.93
N ARG A 10 11.86 6.85 2.70
CA ARG A 10 12.63 6.16 1.65
C ARG A 10 11.71 5.88 0.48
N HIS A 11 12.01 6.46 -0.68
CA HIS A 11 11.32 6.16 -1.94
C HIS A 11 12.18 5.19 -2.77
N VAL A 12 11.60 4.05 -3.19
CA VAL A 12 12.27 3.05 -4.02
C VAL A 12 11.35 2.68 -5.17
N ALA A 13 11.84 2.81 -6.41
CA ALA A 13 11.20 2.26 -7.59
C ALA A 13 11.95 1.00 -8.02
N ARG A 14 11.22 -0.08 -8.31
CA ARG A 14 11.78 -1.34 -8.83
C ARG A 14 11.00 -1.76 -10.07
N PHE A 15 11.70 -2.40 -10.98
CA PHE A 15 11.12 -3.03 -12.16
C PHE A 15 11.27 -4.54 -12.01
N TYR A 16 10.24 -5.27 -12.42
CA TYR A 16 10.19 -6.73 -12.29
C TYR A 16 10.02 -7.36 -13.66
N GLU A 17 10.69 -8.49 -13.86
CA GLU A 17 10.66 -9.23 -15.13
C GLU A 17 9.42 -10.13 -15.24
N SER A 18 8.73 -10.39 -14.12
CA SER A 18 7.48 -11.16 -14.07
C SER A 18 6.57 -10.70 -12.93
N ASP A 19 5.27 -10.96 -13.07
CA ASP A 19 4.26 -10.66 -12.04
C ASP A 19 4.50 -11.46 -10.76
N THR A 20 4.98 -12.71 -10.87
CA THR A 20 5.34 -13.54 -9.71
C THR A 20 6.47 -12.88 -8.92
N SER A 21 7.54 -12.44 -9.60
CA SER A 21 8.66 -11.75 -8.94
C SER A 21 8.23 -10.43 -8.29
N LEU A 22 7.26 -9.72 -8.88
CA LEU A 22 6.65 -8.53 -8.27
C LEU A 22 5.92 -8.91 -6.98
N VAL A 23 5.03 -9.91 -7.03
CA VAL A 23 4.22 -10.33 -5.88
C VAL A 23 5.10 -10.81 -4.73
N ASP A 24 6.08 -11.68 -4.98
CA ASP A 24 6.99 -12.19 -3.95
C ASP A 24 7.73 -11.06 -3.22
N ASN A 25 8.28 -10.11 -3.98
CA ASN A 25 9.01 -8.98 -3.41
C ASN A 25 8.11 -8.05 -2.59
N VAL A 26 6.87 -7.84 -3.03
CA VAL A 26 5.90 -7.02 -2.30
C VAL A 26 5.42 -7.76 -1.04
N ALA A 27 5.25 -9.09 -1.13
CA ALA A 27 4.89 -9.94 0.00
C ALA A 27 5.97 -9.92 1.09
N ASP A 28 7.24 -10.02 0.72
CA ASP A 28 8.36 -9.89 1.67
C ASP A 28 8.36 -8.54 2.37
N PHE A 29 8.14 -7.46 1.61
CA PHE A 29 8.17 -6.11 2.15
C PHE A 29 7.01 -5.84 3.10
N ILE A 30 5.77 -6.09 2.66
CA ILE A 30 4.55 -5.88 3.44
C ILE A 30 4.50 -6.88 4.59
N GLY A 31 4.81 -8.14 4.34
CA GLY A 31 4.81 -9.18 5.37
C GLY A 31 5.82 -8.89 6.47
N GLY A 32 7.00 -8.36 6.13
CA GLY A 32 7.97 -7.89 7.10
C GLY A 32 7.46 -6.72 7.96
N ALA A 33 6.71 -5.78 7.37
CA ALA A 33 6.07 -4.70 8.11
C ALA A 33 5.00 -5.23 9.08
N LEU A 34 4.09 -6.07 8.60
CA LEU A 34 3.00 -6.63 9.40
C LEU A 34 3.51 -7.51 10.56
N HIS A 35 4.60 -8.25 10.36
CA HIS A 35 5.26 -9.02 11.43
C HIS A 35 5.82 -8.15 12.55
N ARG A 36 6.26 -6.92 12.24
CA ARG A 36 6.73 -5.95 13.24
C ARG A 36 5.61 -5.12 13.87
N ALA A 37 4.35 -5.46 13.55
CA ALA A 37 3.18 -4.67 13.89
C ALA A 37 3.15 -3.25 13.28
N ASP A 38 3.95 -3.00 12.23
CA ASP A 38 3.84 -1.79 11.42
C ASP A 38 2.62 -1.88 10.48
N ALA A 39 2.21 -0.75 9.91
CA ALA A 39 1.16 -0.68 8.91
C ALA A 39 1.70 -0.95 7.49
N GLY A 40 0.89 -1.62 6.65
CA GLY A 40 1.17 -1.90 5.25
C GLY A 40 0.00 -1.49 4.36
N VAL A 41 0.30 -0.66 3.36
CA VAL A 41 -0.67 -0.22 2.35
C VAL A 41 -0.24 -0.72 0.98
N VAL A 42 -1.18 -1.26 0.22
CA VAL A 42 -0.97 -1.75 -1.14
C VAL A 42 -1.99 -1.09 -2.07
N ILE A 43 -1.49 -0.44 -3.12
CA ILE A 43 -2.30 0.05 -4.24
C ILE A 43 -1.93 -0.80 -5.44
N ALA A 44 -2.81 -1.74 -5.83
CA ALA A 44 -2.52 -2.70 -6.88
C ALA A 44 -3.78 -3.09 -7.66
N THR A 45 -3.62 -3.69 -8.84
CA THR A 45 -4.76 -4.22 -9.61
C THR A 45 -5.42 -5.38 -8.86
N PRO A 46 -6.67 -5.74 -9.18
CA PRO A 46 -7.36 -6.84 -8.50
C PRO A 46 -6.59 -8.16 -8.54
N GLU A 47 -5.95 -8.47 -9.67
CA GLU A 47 -5.18 -9.69 -9.87
C GLU A 47 -3.97 -9.75 -8.93
N HIS A 48 -3.21 -8.66 -8.87
CA HIS A 48 -2.04 -8.55 -7.99
C HIS A 48 -2.43 -8.56 -6.51
N ARG A 49 -3.59 -7.98 -6.14
CA ARG A 49 -4.09 -8.00 -4.77
C ARG A 49 -4.45 -9.41 -4.32
N ALA A 50 -5.10 -10.19 -5.19
CA ALA A 50 -5.43 -11.58 -4.90
C ALA A 50 -4.16 -12.43 -4.73
N ALA A 51 -3.23 -12.35 -5.70
CA ALA A 51 -1.96 -13.07 -5.63
C ALA A 51 -1.14 -12.71 -4.38
N LEU A 52 -1.08 -11.41 -4.03
CA LEU A 52 -0.39 -10.96 -2.82
C LEU A 52 -1.07 -11.45 -1.54
N ALA A 53 -2.41 -11.48 -1.49
CA ALA A 53 -3.13 -11.97 -0.33
C ALA A 53 -2.84 -13.45 -0.08
N ASP A 54 -2.84 -14.26 -1.15
CA ASP A 54 -2.51 -15.68 -1.08
C ASP A 54 -1.08 -15.89 -0.56
N GLU A 55 -0.11 -15.13 -1.07
CA GLU A 55 1.30 -15.23 -0.64
C GLU A 55 1.49 -14.81 0.83
N LEU A 56 0.90 -13.70 1.25
CA LEU A 56 0.97 -13.23 2.64
C LEU A 56 0.32 -14.22 3.62
N GLN A 57 -0.79 -14.84 3.23
CA GLN A 57 -1.43 -15.90 4.01
C GLN A 57 -0.55 -17.16 4.06
N GLY A 58 0.13 -17.50 2.96
CA GLY A 58 1.15 -18.55 2.91
C GLY A 58 2.31 -18.31 3.88
N HIS A 59 2.65 -17.05 4.14
CA HIS A 59 3.62 -16.63 5.16
C HIS A 59 3.07 -16.66 6.60
N GLY A 60 1.83 -17.13 6.82
CA GLY A 60 1.20 -17.27 8.13
C GLY A 60 0.58 -15.98 8.68
N LEU A 61 0.40 -14.94 7.85
CA LEU A 61 -0.23 -13.69 8.27
C LEU A 61 -1.75 -13.81 8.26
N ASN A 62 -2.38 -13.36 9.34
CA ASN A 62 -3.82 -13.18 9.39
C ASN A 62 -4.19 -11.78 8.87
N LEU A 63 -4.45 -11.68 7.56
CA LEU A 63 -4.79 -10.41 6.91
C LEU A 63 -6.08 -9.81 7.45
N ALA A 64 -7.10 -10.63 7.73
CA ALA A 64 -8.36 -10.12 8.29
C ALA A 64 -8.15 -9.47 9.66
N GLN A 65 -7.29 -10.03 10.50
CA GLN A 65 -6.92 -9.39 11.76
C GLN A 65 -6.12 -8.10 11.52
N ALA A 66 -5.17 -8.11 10.59
CA ALA A 66 -4.39 -6.92 10.28
C ALA A 66 -5.26 -5.78 9.71
N GLU A 67 -6.29 -6.09 8.90
CA GLU A 67 -7.29 -5.13 8.44
C GLU A 67 -8.16 -4.60 9.59
N ALA A 68 -8.62 -5.49 10.47
CA ALA A 68 -9.41 -5.10 11.64
C ALA A 68 -8.62 -4.22 12.62
N ASP A 69 -7.32 -4.45 12.75
CA ASP A 69 -6.40 -3.62 13.52
C ASP A 69 -6.01 -2.31 12.80
N GLY A 70 -6.53 -2.06 11.59
CA GLY A 70 -6.16 -0.91 10.77
C GLY A 70 -4.73 -0.96 10.25
N ARG A 71 -4.02 -2.08 10.33
CA ARG A 71 -2.61 -2.23 9.95
C ARG A 71 -2.41 -2.72 8.52
N PHE A 72 -3.44 -3.22 7.86
CA PHE A 72 -3.36 -3.63 6.45
C PHE A 72 -4.48 -3.00 5.64
N LEU A 73 -4.13 -2.45 4.49
CA LEU A 73 -5.09 -1.89 3.54
C LEU A 73 -4.64 -2.18 2.10
N ALA A 74 -5.48 -2.87 1.33
CA ALA A 74 -5.27 -3.11 -0.09
C ALA A 74 -6.38 -2.46 -0.93
N VAL A 75 -6.04 -1.46 -1.75
CA VAL A 75 -6.99 -0.73 -2.59
C VAL A 75 -6.71 -0.94 -4.08
N ASP A 76 -7.77 -0.79 -4.88
CA ASP A 76 -7.71 -0.97 -6.32
C ASP A 76 -6.94 0.17 -7.01
N ALA A 77 -5.94 -0.19 -7.82
CA ALA A 77 -5.10 0.77 -8.53
C ALA A 77 -5.88 1.60 -9.56
N GLN A 78 -6.83 1.00 -10.29
CA GLN A 78 -7.59 1.70 -11.32
C GLN A 78 -8.55 2.73 -10.71
N GLN A 79 -9.23 2.36 -9.61
CA GLN A 79 -10.08 3.27 -8.85
C GLN A 79 -9.26 4.39 -8.21
N THR A 80 -8.09 4.06 -7.65
CA THR A 80 -7.19 5.06 -7.06
C THR A 80 -6.73 6.03 -8.14
N LEU A 81 -6.23 5.53 -9.28
CA LEU A 81 -5.82 6.36 -10.42
C LEU A 81 -6.96 7.25 -10.93
N GLY A 82 -8.19 6.73 -11.02
CA GLY A 82 -9.36 7.51 -11.42
C GLY A 82 -9.63 8.71 -10.51
N ARG A 83 -9.35 8.60 -9.21
CA ARG A 83 -9.48 9.72 -8.24
C ARG A 83 -8.34 10.72 -8.33
N LEU A 84 -7.19 10.32 -8.89
CA LEU A 84 -6.03 11.18 -9.08
C LEU A 84 -6.09 11.99 -10.38
N MET A 85 -6.93 11.59 -11.33
CA MET A 85 -6.99 12.20 -12.65
C MET A 85 -7.93 13.41 -12.68
N ARG A 86 -7.44 14.51 -13.26
CA ARG A 86 -8.24 15.66 -13.68
C ARG A 86 -7.86 16.02 -15.11
N ASP A 87 -8.84 16.16 -15.99
CA ASP A 87 -8.63 16.53 -17.40
C ASP A 87 -7.63 15.63 -18.15
N GLY A 88 -7.56 14.34 -17.79
CA GLY A 88 -6.68 13.36 -18.43
C GLY A 88 -5.23 13.34 -17.93
N ALA A 89 -4.90 14.09 -16.87
CA ALA A 89 -3.59 14.09 -16.24
C ALA A 89 -3.70 13.93 -14.70
N PRO A 90 -2.67 13.36 -14.03
CA PRO A 90 -2.64 13.33 -12.57
C PRO A 90 -2.58 14.74 -12.00
N ALA A 91 -3.52 15.08 -11.13
CA ALA A 91 -3.58 16.37 -10.46
C ALA A 91 -2.89 16.30 -9.10
N PHE A 92 -1.86 17.12 -8.88
CA PHE A 92 -1.00 17.03 -7.70
C PHE A 92 -1.74 17.23 -6.38
N ASP A 93 -2.75 18.09 -6.36
CA ASP A 93 -3.63 18.31 -5.21
C ASP A 93 -4.41 17.04 -4.84
N LEU A 94 -4.92 16.30 -5.84
CA LEU A 94 -5.65 15.04 -5.62
C LEU A 94 -4.71 13.92 -5.16
N VAL A 95 -3.46 13.92 -5.60
CA VAL A 95 -2.43 12.94 -5.18
C VAL A 95 -2.18 13.02 -3.70
N SER A 96 -1.97 14.23 -3.16
CA SER A 96 -1.74 14.41 -1.73
C SER A 96 -2.96 14.00 -0.91
N ASP A 97 -4.17 14.39 -1.34
CA ASP A 97 -5.40 14.12 -0.59
C ASP A 97 -5.78 12.63 -0.59
N VAL A 98 -5.72 11.98 -1.76
CA VAL A 98 -6.06 10.56 -1.90
C VAL A 98 -5.04 9.69 -1.18
N LEU A 99 -3.74 9.94 -1.37
CA LEU A 99 -2.70 9.15 -0.69
C LEU A 99 -2.71 9.43 0.82
N GLY A 100 -2.94 10.67 1.25
CA GLY A 100 -3.12 11.02 2.66
C GLY A 100 -4.26 10.24 3.29
N THR A 101 -5.43 10.22 2.66
CA THR A 101 -6.59 9.45 3.13
C THR A 101 -6.28 7.95 3.26
N VAL A 102 -5.59 7.38 2.26
CA VAL A 102 -5.23 5.96 2.27
C VAL A 102 -4.25 5.65 3.41
N LEU A 103 -3.28 6.52 3.66
CA LEU A 103 -2.31 6.36 4.75
C LEU A 103 -2.96 6.57 6.13
N ASP A 104 -3.85 7.54 6.26
CA ASP A 104 -4.60 7.79 7.49
C ASP A 104 -5.49 6.58 7.82
N SER A 105 -6.11 5.98 6.81
CA SER A 105 -6.93 4.77 6.97
C SER A 105 -6.16 3.58 7.55
N ALA A 106 -4.84 3.54 7.33
CA ALA A 106 -3.95 2.48 7.82
C ALA A 106 -3.19 2.84 9.11
N SER A 107 -3.43 4.04 9.67
CA SER A 107 -2.79 4.52 10.91
C SER A 107 -3.78 4.76 12.04
N HIS A 108 -5.08 4.65 11.78
CA HIS A 108 -6.13 4.65 12.81
C HIS A 108 -6.38 3.21 13.29
N GLY A 109 -5.57 2.78 14.28
CA GLY A 109 -5.84 1.66 15.17
C GLY A 109 -5.96 2.16 16.61
#